data_AF-A0A7J4NLQ9-F1
#
_entry.id   AF-A0A7J4NLQ9-F1
#
_cell.length_a   1.000
_cell.length_b   1.000
_cell.length_c   1.000
_cell.angle_alpha   90.00
_cell.angle_beta   90.00
_cell.angle_gamma   90.00
#
_symmetry.space_group_name_H-M   'P 1'
#
loop_
_entity.id
_entity.type
_entity.pdbx_description
1 polymer ?
#
loop_
_entity_poly.entity_id
_entity_poly.type
_entity_poly.pdbx_seq_one_letter_code
_entity_poly.pdbx_strand_id
1 'polypeptide(L)'
;MAQQRVSKDTSHLYDGKVVRSSAPSRKALAAKMTGGSTEIPKDAIPDVHIPSFVESLFGGPLIPKMKFLPADKMVQTLQMWSGAVMIMLGVLTYIVTPVSGTAWFSFSEMIGVEVLGLAIHLLLVLSAIGCGFWGIFSRDSRFILISYVLFIVVSFRFAASKVSFEWLVFEDELIQKIALVAYA
;
A
#
# COMPACT_ATOMS: atom_id res chain seq x y z
N MET A 1 -54.71 -13.15 -33.67
CA MET A 1 -53.86 -12.71 -32.54
C MET A 1 -52.47 -12.42 -33.09
N ALA A 2 -52.08 -11.14 -33.16
CA ALA A 2 -50.75 -10.74 -33.60
C ALA A 2 -50.04 -10.01 -32.45
N GLN A 3 -48.91 -10.56 -32.03
CA GLN A 3 -48.06 -10.05 -30.95
C GLN A 3 -47.44 -8.71 -31.36
N GLN A 4 -47.75 -7.66 -30.60
CA GLN A 4 -47.17 -6.34 -30.78
C GLN A 4 -45.69 -6.40 -30.36
N ARG A 5 -44.76 -6.24 -31.33
CA ARG A 5 -43.33 -6.16 -31.04
C ARG A 5 -43.06 -4.86 -30.30
N VAL A 6 -42.56 -4.96 -29.07
CA VAL A 6 -42.08 -3.82 -28.29
C VAL A 6 -40.89 -3.21 -29.04
N SER A 7 -41.06 -1.97 -29.52
CA SER A 7 -40.01 -1.20 -30.17
C SER A 7 -38.84 -1.00 -29.21
N LYS A 8 -37.65 -1.47 -29.60
CA LYS A 8 -36.37 -1.29 -28.89
C LYS A 8 -35.75 0.09 -29.11
N ASP A 9 -36.53 1.06 -29.54
CA ASP A 9 -36.04 2.41 -29.85
C ASP A 9 -36.00 3.27 -28.59
N THR A 10 -34.79 3.50 -28.10
CA THR A 10 -34.50 4.33 -26.91
C THR A 10 -34.32 5.81 -27.27
N SER A 11 -34.53 6.20 -28.54
CA SER A 11 -34.42 7.57 -29.03
C SER A 11 -35.26 8.57 -28.21
N HIS A 12 -36.44 8.15 -27.74
CA HIS A 12 -37.32 8.95 -26.89
C HIS A 12 -36.73 9.31 -25.52
N LEU A 13 -35.71 8.58 -25.02
CA LEU A 13 -34.99 8.90 -23.78
C LEU A 13 -33.99 10.05 -23.96
N TYR A 14 -33.71 10.45 -25.21
CA TYR A 14 -32.75 11.48 -25.56
C TYR A 14 -33.40 12.69 -26.24
N ASP A 15 -34.72 12.70 -26.39
CA ASP A 15 -35.45 13.84 -26.95
C ASP A 15 -35.34 15.02 -25.97
N GLY A 16 -34.62 16.07 -26.38
CA GLY A 16 -34.29 17.23 -25.55
C GLY A 16 -32.87 17.29 -24.95
N LYS A 17 -32.02 16.25 -25.11
CA LYS A 17 -30.58 16.34 -24.77
C LYS A 17 -29.72 16.25 -26.03
N VAL A 18 -28.95 17.31 -26.30
CA VAL A 18 -27.96 17.32 -27.38
C VAL A 18 -26.79 16.39 -27.02
N VAL A 19 -26.91 15.10 -27.34
CA VAL A 19 -25.81 14.14 -27.21
C VAL A 19 -24.83 14.40 -28.36
N ARG A 20 -23.77 15.17 -28.09
CA ARG A 20 -22.65 15.31 -29.02
C ARG A 20 -21.63 14.24 -28.66
N SER A 21 -21.42 13.26 -29.54
CA SER A 21 -20.51 12.13 -29.30
C SER A 21 -19.01 12.50 -29.39
N SER A 22 -18.67 13.78 -29.58
CA SER A 22 -17.29 14.28 -29.50
C SER A 22 -17.29 15.81 -29.56
N ALA A 23 -16.24 16.43 -29.00
CA ALA A 23 -15.94 17.83 -29.29
C ALA A 23 -15.68 17.98 -30.80
N PRO A 24 -16.30 18.95 -31.50
CA PRO A 24 -16.04 19.17 -32.91
C PRO A 24 -14.54 19.35 -33.12
N SER A 25 -13.95 18.55 -34.00
CA SER A 25 -12.53 18.74 -34.32
C SER A 25 -12.37 20.16 -34.90
N ARG A 26 -11.36 20.89 -34.44
CA ARG A 26 -11.11 22.30 -34.81
C ARG A 26 -11.12 22.54 -36.33
N LYS A 27 -10.81 21.51 -37.11
CA LYS A 27 -10.80 21.50 -38.57
C LYS A 27 -12.20 21.48 -39.20
N ALA A 28 -13.17 20.80 -38.57
CA ALA A 28 -14.53 20.68 -39.08
C ALA A 28 -15.37 21.95 -38.88
N LEU A 29 -15.08 22.76 -37.85
CA LEU A 29 -15.77 24.02 -37.60
C LEU A 29 -15.32 25.12 -38.56
N ALA A 30 -14.01 25.18 -38.86
CA ALA A 30 -13.44 26.14 -39.80
C ALA A 30 -13.95 25.93 -41.23
N ALA A 31 -14.16 24.67 -41.64
CA ALA A 31 -14.71 24.35 -42.96
C ALA A 31 -16.19 24.72 -43.14
N LYS A 32 -16.93 24.95 -42.03
CA LYS A 32 -18.34 25.34 -42.08
C LYS A 32 -18.57 26.86 -42.08
N MET A 33 -17.52 27.66 -41.99
CA MET A 33 -17.59 29.12 -42.09
C MET A 33 -17.57 29.56 -43.55
N THR A 34 -18.53 29.08 -44.34
CA THR A 34 -18.78 29.57 -45.69
C THR A 34 -19.89 30.61 -45.60
N GLY A 35 -19.54 31.86 -45.24
CA GLY A 35 -20.52 32.95 -45.26
C GLY A 35 -20.15 34.18 -44.43
N GLY A 36 -19.50 35.15 -45.08
CA GLY A 36 -19.96 36.55 -45.03
C GLY A 36 -19.76 37.40 -43.78
N SER A 37 -19.09 36.95 -42.72
CA SER A 37 -18.72 37.84 -41.60
C SER A 37 -17.25 38.24 -41.69
N THR A 38 -16.98 39.50 -42.04
CA THR A 38 -15.65 40.13 -42.05
C THR A 38 -15.04 40.35 -40.66
N GLU A 39 -15.72 39.92 -39.59
CA GLU A 39 -15.19 39.91 -38.24
C GLU A 39 -14.69 38.51 -37.89
N ILE A 40 -13.37 38.38 -37.82
CA ILE A 40 -12.70 37.19 -37.28
C ILE A 40 -13.13 37.09 -35.81
N PRO A 41 -13.74 35.97 -35.36
CA PRO A 41 -14.09 35.78 -33.96
C PRO A 41 -12.86 36.01 -33.09
N LYS A 42 -12.98 36.77 -31.99
CA LYS A 42 -11.84 37.04 -31.08
C LYS A 42 -11.19 35.75 -30.55
N ASP A 43 -11.98 34.68 -30.45
CA ASP A 43 -11.54 33.33 -30.07
C ASP A 43 -10.75 32.59 -31.16
N ALA A 44 -10.74 33.12 -32.39
CA ALA A 44 -9.97 32.62 -33.54
C ALA A 44 -8.67 33.41 -33.75
N ILE A 45 -8.45 34.51 -33.03
CA ILE A 45 -7.17 35.22 -33.00
C ILE A 45 -6.27 34.46 -32.00
N PRO A 46 -5.19 33.80 -32.44
CA PRO A 46 -4.29 33.13 -31.51
C PRO A 46 -3.58 34.16 -30.64
N ASP A 47 -3.61 33.96 -29.31
CA ASP A 47 -2.75 34.72 -28.40
C ASP A 47 -1.28 34.38 -28.71
N VAL A 48 -0.61 35.28 -29.43
CA VAL A 48 0.82 35.13 -29.75
C VAL A 48 1.62 35.59 -28.53
N HIS A 49 1.99 34.63 -27.68
CA HIS A 49 3.00 34.88 -26.66
C HIS A 49 4.36 34.96 -27.36
N ILE A 50 4.88 36.18 -27.55
CA ILE A 50 6.23 36.40 -28.06
C ILE A 50 7.17 36.21 -26.86
N PRO A 51 7.93 35.10 -26.77
CA PRO A 51 8.83 34.90 -25.65
C PRO A 51 9.88 35.99 -25.65
N SER A 52 10.22 36.47 -24.46
CA SER A 52 11.35 37.40 -24.29
C SER A 52 12.65 36.71 -24.74
N PHE A 53 13.64 37.48 -25.18
CA PHE A 53 14.95 36.95 -25.63
C PHE A 53 15.59 36.00 -24.59
N VAL A 54 15.31 36.19 -23.30
CA VAL A 54 15.80 35.34 -22.21
C VAL A 54 15.07 33.98 -22.16
N GLU A 55 13.77 33.93 -22.43
CA GLU A 55 12.99 32.68 -22.50
C GLU A 55 13.29 31.86 -23.77
N SER A 56 13.60 32.52 -24.88
CA SER A 56 13.94 31.84 -26.14
C SER A 56 15.38 31.30 -26.16
N LEU A 57 16.31 31.94 -25.43
CA LEU A 57 17.72 31.53 -25.38
C LEU A 57 18.00 30.46 -24.30
N PHE A 58 17.31 30.52 -23.15
CA PHE A 58 17.53 29.59 -22.04
C PHE A 58 16.49 28.48 -21.94
N GLY A 59 15.44 28.50 -22.78
CA GLY A 59 14.32 27.57 -22.64
C GLY A 59 13.67 27.80 -21.28
N GLY A 60 12.71 28.73 -21.25
CA GLY A 60 11.99 29.13 -20.04
C GLY A 60 11.74 27.95 -19.09
N PRO A 61 11.89 28.14 -17.77
CA PRO A 61 12.14 27.07 -16.81
C PRO A 61 11.30 25.85 -17.13
N LEU A 62 11.96 24.77 -17.56
CA LEU A 62 11.36 23.44 -17.62
C LEU A 62 11.12 23.01 -16.17
N ILE A 63 10.14 23.63 -15.51
CA ILE A 63 9.52 23.11 -14.31
C ILE A 63 8.73 21.93 -14.86
N PRO A 64 9.21 20.68 -14.72
CA PRO A 64 8.44 19.54 -15.13
C PRO A 64 7.29 19.53 -14.14
N LYS A 65 6.14 20.08 -14.53
CA LYS A 65 4.90 19.84 -13.81
C LYS A 65 4.56 18.40 -14.08
N MET A 66 5.23 17.49 -13.38
CA MET A 66 4.77 16.12 -13.23
C MET A 66 3.44 16.24 -12.52
N LYS A 67 2.36 16.39 -13.29
CA LYS A 67 1.02 16.20 -12.81
C LYS A 67 0.99 14.75 -12.38
N PHE A 68 1.18 14.50 -11.09
CA PHE A 68 1.11 13.15 -10.55
C PHE A 68 -0.29 12.64 -10.88
N LEU A 69 -0.37 11.76 -11.89
CA LEU A 69 -1.57 11.01 -12.13
C LEU A 69 -1.81 10.19 -10.86
N PRO A 70 -3.05 10.16 -10.32
CA PRO A 70 -3.35 9.30 -9.20
C PRO A 70 -2.91 7.88 -9.53
N ALA A 71 -2.37 7.17 -8.53
CA ALA A 71 -1.83 5.83 -8.72
C ALA A 71 -2.84 4.95 -9.46
N ASP A 72 -2.37 4.19 -10.44
CA ASP A 72 -3.20 3.25 -11.19
C ASP A 72 -3.94 2.32 -10.22
N LYS A 73 -5.19 1.97 -10.53
CA LYS A 73 -6.03 1.12 -9.68
C LYS A 73 -5.35 -0.20 -9.37
N MET A 74 -4.59 -0.75 -10.32
CA MET A 74 -3.81 -1.97 -10.12
C MET A 74 -2.76 -1.82 -9.01
N VAL A 75 -2.05 -0.68 -8.97
CA VAL A 75 -1.01 -0.42 -7.97
C VAL A 75 -1.63 -0.25 -6.59
N GLN A 76 -2.76 0.45 -6.49
CA GLN A 76 -3.49 0.60 -5.23
C GLN A 76 -4.00 -0.76 -4.72
N THR A 77 -4.53 -1.60 -5.61
CA THR A 77 -4.95 -2.97 -5.25
C THR A 77 -3.77 -3.81 -4.76
N LEU A 78 -2.61 -3.74 -5.42
CA LEU A 78 -1.42 -4.47 -4.99
C LEU A 78 -0.87 -3.97 -3.65
N GLN A 79 -0.92 -2.66 -3.40
CA GLN A 79 -0.56 -2.08 -2.10
C GLN A 79 -1.50 -2.57 -0.98
N MET A 80 -2.80 -2.63 -1.26
CA MET A 80 -3.77 -3.18 -0.31
C MET A 80 -3.52 -4.67 -0.01
N TRP A 81 -3.22 -5.48 -1.03
CA TRP A 81 -2.85 -6.89 -0.84
C TRP A 81 -1.56 -7.05 -0.05
N SER A 82 -0.54 -6.25 -0.34
CA SER A 82 0.71 -6.24 0.43
C SER A 82 0.46 -5.89 1.90
N GLY A 83 -0.40 -4.90 2.18
CA GLY A 83 -0.84 -4.56 3.54
C GLY A 83 -1.57 -5.71 4.23
N ALA A 84 -2.44 -6.43 3.52
CA ALA A 84 -3.14 -7.60 4.05
C ALA A 84 -2.18 -8.74 4.42
N VAL A 85 -1.21 -9.04 3.54
CA VAL A 85 -0.16 -10.04 3.79
C VAL A 85 0.71 -9.62 4.98
N MET A 86 1.00 -8.33 5.14
CA MET A 86 1.74 -7.81 6.30
C MET A 86 1.00 -8.08 7.62
N ILE A 87 -0.31 -7.87 7.66
CA ILE A 87 -1.13 -8.18 8.85
C ILE A 87 -1.13 -9.68 9.11
N MET A 88 -1.32 -10.50 8.07
CA MET A 88 -1.27 -11.96 8.19
C MET A 88 0.08 -12.45 8.75
N LEU A 89 1.19 -11.91 8.24
CA LEU A 89 2.53 -12.21 8.74
C LEU A 89 2.69 -11.82 10.22
N GLY A 90 2.17 -10.65 10.61
CA GLY A 90 2.17 -10.20 12.00
C GLY A 90 1.42 -11.13 12.95
N VAL A 91 0.21 -11.53 12.56
CA VAL A 91 -0.61 -12.46 13.34
C VAL A 91 0.04 -13.84 13.41
N LEU A 92 0.56 -14.34 12.29
CA LEU A 92 1.25 -15.64 12.24
C LEU A 92 2.50 -15.63 13.14
N THR A 93 3.26 -14.54 13.11
CA THR A 93 4.43 -14.38 14.00
C THR A 93 3.97 -14.50 15.45
N TYR A 94 2.96 -13.72 15.86
CA TYR A 94 2.46 -13.77 17.24
C TYR A 94 1.99 -15.17 17.69
N ILE A 95 1.35 -15.94 16.79
CA ILE A 95 0.92 -17.30 17.09
C ILE A 95 2.11 -18.27 17.21
N VAL A 96 3.06 -18.17 16.29
CA VAL A 96 4.17 -19.14 16.16
C VAL A 96 5.29 -18.85 17.16
N THR A 97 5.48 -17.59 17.55
CA THR A 97 6.54 -17.16 18.48
C THR A 97 5.93 -16.87 19.86
N PRO A 98 5.84 -17.86 20.76
CA PRO A 98 5.43 -17.60 22.14
C PRO A 98 6.49 -16.72 22.85
N VAL A 99 6.03 -15.87 23.79
CA VAL A 99 6.90 -14.95 24.54
C VAL A 99 7.97 -15.66 25.36
N SER A 100 7.70 -16.88 25.84
CA SER A 100 8.65 -17.66 26.62
C SER A 100 9.94 -17.89 25.82
N GLY A 101 11.11 -17.84 26.47
CA GLY A 101 12.41 -18.07 25.81
C GLY A 101 12.95 -16.91 24.96
N THR A 102 12.27 -15.76 24.93
CA THR A 102 12.81 -14.53 24.32
C THR A 102 13.68 -13.76 25.32
N ALA A 103 14.60 -12.92 24.82
CA ALA A 103 15.52 -12.17 25.70
C ALA A 103 14.81 -11.29 26.72
N TRP A 104 13.76 -10.57 26.31
CA TRP A 104 12.98 -9.70 27.20
C TRP A 104 12.15 -10.50 28.21
N PHE A 105 11.75 -11.73 27.90
CA PHE A 105 11.11 -12.61 28.87
C PHE A 105 12.10 -13.02 29.97
N SER A 106 13.31 -13.48 29.61
CA SER A 106 14.35 -13.82 30.60
C SER A 106 14.74 -12.62 31.47
N PHE A 107 14.82 -11.43 30.88
CA PHE A 107 15.08 -10.19 31.61
C PHE A 107 13.93 -9.85 32.58
N SER A 108 12.68 -10.04 32.15
CA SER A 108 11.51 -9.81 33.00
C SER A 108 11.43 -10.78 34.18
N GLU A 109 11.83 -12.04 33.97
CA GLU A 109 11.94 -13.07 35.01
C GLU A 109 13.03 -12.72 36.02
N MET A 110 14.19 -12.22 35.56
CA MET A 110 15.29 -11.77 36.43
C MET A 110 14.88 -10.63 37.38
N ILE A 111 13.99 -9.74 36.94
CA ILE A 111 13.50 -8.60 37.74
C ILE A 111 12.25 -8.99 38.56
N GLY A 112 11.65 -10.15 38.30
CA GLY A 112 10.44 -10.63 38.98
C GLY A 112 9.15 -9.95 38.51
N VAL A 113 9.13 -9.39 37.29
CA VAL A 113 7.94 -8.71 36.72
C VAL A 113 7.55 -9.35 35.39
N GLU A 114 6.84 -10.47 35.45
CA GLU A 114 6.49 -11.29 34.27
C GLU A 114 5.71 -10.54 33.18
N VAL A 115 4.84 -9.60 33.59
CA VAL A 115 4.03 -8.78 32.66
C VAL A 115 4.92 -7.95 31.71
N LEU A 116 6.13 -7.59 32.15
CA LEU A 116 7.05 -6.77 31.37
C LEU A 116 7.55 -7.53 30.12
N GLY A 117 7.80 -8.83 30.23
CA GLY A 117 8.22 -9.65 29.09
C GLY A 117 7.14 -9.70 28.01
N LEU A 118 5.88 -9.93 28.40
CA LEU A 118 4.75 -9.92 27.48
C LEU A 118 4.51 -8.54 26.86
N ALA A 119 4.61 -7.48 27.65
CA ALA A 119 4.44 -6.11 27.17
C ALA A 119 5.48 -5.73 26.10
N ILE A 120 6.76 -6.05 26.33
CA ILE A 120 7.83 -5.77 25.36
C ILE A 120 7.63 -6.62 24.10
N HIS A 121 7.27 -7.90 24.24
CA HIS A 121 7.02 -8.77 23.09
C HIS A 121 5.93 -8.20 22.18
N LEU A 122 4.79 -7.83 22.78
CA LEU A 122 3.67 -7.25 22.05
C LEU A 122 4.06 -5.92 21.38
N LEU A 123 4.80 -5.06 22.09
CA LEU A 123 5.28 -3.79 21.55
C LEU A 123 6.16 -4.02 20.31
N LEU A 124 7.07 -4.98 20.35
CA LEU A 124 7.93 -5.30 19.21
C LEU A 124 7.13 -5.83 18.02
N VAL A 125 6.17 -6.73 18.24
CA VAL A 125 5.29 -7.25 17.17
C VAL A 125 4.45 -6.13 16.56
N LEU A 126 3.83 -5.29 17.39
CA LEU A 126 3.01 -4.16 16.93
C LEU A 126 3.86 -3.13 16.17
N SER A 127 5.09 -2.88 16.63
CA SER A 127 6.03 -1.98 15.95
C SER A 127 6.48 -2.55 14.61
N ALA A 128 6.73 -3.87 14.53
CA ALA A 128 7.06 -4.55 13.29
C ALA A 128 5.95 -4.39 12.26
N ILE A 129 4.70 -4.65 12.65
CA ILE A 129 3.51 -4.47 11.80
C ILE A 129 3.34 -2.99 11.42
N GLY A 130 3.44 -2.07 12.39
CA GLY A 130 3.26 -0.64 12.18
C GLY A 130 4.29 -0.06 11.20
N CYS A 131 5.57 -0.37 11.37
CA CYS A 131 6.62 0.03 10.43
C CYS A 131 6.42 -0.62 9.05
N GLY A 132 6.00 -1.89 9.00
CA GLY A 132 5.75 -2.59 7.74
C GLY A 132 4.61 -1.95 6.95
N PHE A 133 3.50 -1.66 7.64
CA PHE A 133 2.36 -0.96 7.06
C PHE A 133 2.76 0.45 6.61
N TRP A 134 3.42 1.22 7.47
CA TRP A 134 3.90 2.55 7.12
C TRP A 134 4.82 2.53 5.89
N GLY A 135 5.73 1.55 5.79
CA GLY A 135 6.60 1.37 4.63
C GLY A 135 5.86 1.06 3.33
N ILE A 136 4.81 0.24 3.38
CA ILE A 136 3.97 -0.08 2.21
C ILE A 136 3.22 1.17 1.71
N PHE A 137 2.64 1.96 2.62
CA PHE A 137 1.86 3.16 2.25
C PHE A 137 2.74 4.34 1.87
N SER A 138 3.85 4.57 2.58
CA SER A 138 4.82 5.62 2.24
C SER A 138 5.69 5.25 1.04
N ARG A 139 5.63 3.99 0.56
CA ARG A 139 6.52 3.42 -0.47
C ARG A 139 8.01 3.63 -0.15
N ASP A 140 8.36 3.61 1.14
CA ASP A 140 9.72 3.76 1.61
C ASP A 140 10.27 2.40 2.07
N SER A 141 11.34 1.95 1.40
CA SER A 141 11.99 0.67 1.67
C SER A 141 12.64 0.62 3.06
N ARG A 142 12.95 1.77 3.66
CA ARG A 142 13.60 1.84 4.98
C ARG A 142 12.69 1.30 6.07
N PHE A 143 11.43 1.71 6.07
CA PHE A 143 10.44 1.24 7.05
C PHE A 143 10.09 -0.24 6.86
N ILE A 144 10.09 -0.72 5.60
CA ILE A 144 9.94 -2.16 5.30
C ILE A 144 11.13 -2.96 5.84
N LEU A 145 12.36 -2.46 5.65
CA LEU A 145 13.56 -3.10 6.20
C LEU A 145 13.52 -3.16 7.73
N ILE A 146 13.16 -2.05 8.39
CA ILE A 146 13.01 -1.99 9.85
C ILE A 146 11.98 -3.02 10.32
N SER A 147 10.84 -3.12 9.63
CA SER A 147 9.81 -4.12 9.93
C SER A 147 10.35 -5.55 9.87
N TYR A 148 11.10 -5.90 8.82
CA TYR A 148 11.70 -7.24 8.71
C TYR A 148 12.74 -7.51 9.78
N VAL A 149 13.58 -6.53 10.11
CA VAL A 149 14.54 -6.66 11.22
C VAL A 149 13.80 -6.90 12.54
N LEU A 150 12.73 -6.15 12.82
CA LEU A 150 11.92 -6.36 14.01
C LEU A 150 11.28 -7.75 14.06
N PHE A 151 10.76 -8.26 12.94
CA PHE A 151 10.23 -9.63 12.86
C PHE A 151 11.29 -10.70 13.14
N ILE A 152 12.51 -10.52 12.63
CA ILE A 152 13.64 -11.40 12.91
C ILE A 152 14.00 -11.35 14.40
N VAL A 153 14.09 -10.15 14.98
CA VAL A 153 14.39 -9.95 16.41
C VAL A 153 13.34 -10.61 17.30
N VAL A 154 12.05 -10.43 16.99
CA VAL A 154 10.94 -11.09 17.70
C VAL A 154 11.02 -12.61 17.63
N SER A 155 11.47 -13.13 16.48
CA SER A 155 11.61 -14.56 16.23
C SER A 155 12.84 -15.18 16.90
N PHE A 156 13.80 -14.37 17.39
CA PHE A 156 14.93 -14.90 18.14
C PHE A 156 14.47 -15.42 19.50
N ARG A 157 14.40 -16.74 19.58
CA ARG A 157 14.14 -17.47 20.80
C ARG A 157 15.41 -18.19 21.23
N PHE A 158 15.89 -17.87 22.42
CA PHE A 158 16.92 -18.64 23.08
C PHE A 158 16.27 -19.93 23.56
N ALA A 159 16.88 -21.07 23.25
CA ALA A 159 16.47 -22.36 23.78
C ALA A 159 16.69 -22.38 25.29
N ALA A 160 15.78 -21.74 26.05
CA ALA A 160 15.69 -21.90 27.48
C ALA A 160 15.18 -23.32 27.72
N SER A 161 16.06 -24.17 28.25
CA SER A 161 15.94 -25.63 28.42
C SER A 161 14.82 -26.10 29.37
N LYS A 162 13.72 -25.33 29.51
CA LYS A 162 12.55 -25.71 30.31
C LYS A 162 11.41 -26.32 29.49
N VAL A 163 11.48 -26.27 28.15
CA VAL A 163 10.35 -26.69 27.28
C VAL A 163 10.60 -28.04 26.61
N SER A 164 10.64 -29.10 27.41
CA SER A 164 10.37 -30.46 26.89
C SER A 164 9.76 -31.40 27.93
N PHE A 165 9.80 -31.03 29.22
CA PHE A 165 9.53 -31.98 30.31
C PHE A 165 8.62 -31.44 31.41
N GLU A 166 7.79 -30.44 31.13
CA GLU A 166 6.85 -29.91 32.13
C GLU A 166 5.77 -30.93 32.53
N TRP A 167 5.53 -31.96 31.70
CA TRP A 167 4.65 -33.09 32.05
C TRP A 167 5.39 -34.29 32.67
N LEU A 168 6.71 -34.34 32.56
CA LEU A 168 7.56 -35.43 33.04
C LEU A 168 8.33 -34.96 34.26
N VAL A 169 7.88 -35.38 35.44
CA VAL A 169 8.63 -35.14 36.67
C VAL A 169 9.87 -36.05 36.65
N PHE A 170 11.03 -35.45 36.39
CA PHE A 170 12.31 -36.12 36.60
C PHE A 170 12.76 -35.86 38.04
N GLU A 171 13.01 -36.92 38.80
CA GLU A 171 13.53 -36.81 40.17
C GLU A 171 14.99 -36.34 40.20
N ASP A 172 15.73 -36.50 39.09
CA ASP A 172 17.15 -36.19 39.00
C ASP A 172 17.44 -35.20 37.86
N GLU A 173 18.08 -34.09 38.22
CA GLU A 173 18.44 -32.98 37.33
C GLU A 173 19.42 -33.42 36.22
N LEU A 174 20.23 -34.44 36.48
CA LEU A 174 21.20 -34.97 35.52
C LEU A 174 20.50 -35.70 34.37
N ILE A 175 19.47 -36.49 34.68
CA ILE A 175 18.69 -37.25 33.69
C ILE A 175 17.91 -36.30 32.79
N GLN A 176 17.34 -35.23 33.36
CA GLN A 176 16.67 -34.18 32.59
C GLN A 176 17.61 -33.52 31.57
N LYS A 177 18.86 -33.24 31.97
CA LYS A 177 19.88 -32.63 31.09
C LYS A 177 20.31 -33.57 29.96
N ILE A 178 20.51 -34.86 30.25
CA ILE A 178 20.85 -35.85 29.21
C ILE A 178 19.69 -36.04 28.22
N ALA A 179 18.46 -36.14 28.72
CA ALA A 179 17.28 -36.30 27.87
C ALA A 179 17.04 -35.07 26.97
N LEU A 180 17.34 -33.86 27.47
CA LEU A 180 17.26 -32.63 26.68
C LEU A 180 18.32 -32.59 25.57
N VAL A 181 19.53 -33.07 25.85
CA VAL A 181 20.61 -33.18 24.84
C VAL A 181 20.31 -34.24 23.79
N ALA A 182 19.63 -35.34 24.16
CA ALA A 182 19.23 -36.38 23.21
C ALA A 182 17.99 -35.99 22.35
N TYR A 183 17.17 -35.06 22.82
CA TYR A 183 15.97 -34.58 22.13
C TYR A 183 16.24 -33.42 21.16
N ALA A 184 17.23 -32.57 21.48
CA ALA A 184 17.68 -31.46 20.63
C ALA A 184 18.45 -31.95 19.39
#